data_AF-A0A0G4NG94-F1
#
_entry.id   AF-A0A0G4NG94-F1
#
_cell.length_a   1.000
_cell.length_b   1.000
_cell.length_c   1.000
_cell.angle_alpha   90.00
_cell.angle_beta   90.00
_cell.angle_gamma   90.00
#
_symmetry.space_group_name_H-M   'P 1'
#
loop_
_entity.id
_entity.type
_entity.pdbx_description
1 polymer ?
#
loop_
_entity_poly.entity_id
_entity_poly.type
_entity_poly.pdbx_seq_one_letter_code
_entity_poly.pdbx_strand_id
1 'polypeptide(L)'
;MVFAGTGSDVERTSARLAEMEARNEQLRLDLAQAKTQASASSATTLEDDPGYMRMRSENSSLMRKLDASRIEKDGMKRDLDTRLRSIEREVGLLKEERDNLKAKVQKWSDYDDVKQELEVLKSIEFATGEEDDDVTERSGEDSSTAKSGSDTLEKLLLARNKKLGDELTILRVSHQDLQSKLQDLQEELSRTNADLERSQNLNEKLENDLADVQSESTNAFPSGASVAMSRYAPSVAPGRRGGGRISPTSSIISGIDPRMGGGEPMGGGSGILPMVTAQRDRFKKKNAQLEEELSQTHRTVSQLRQEIASLQKDNLNLYEKTRYVSTYNRAGPSAASSSAAFGSNPNPSTVPIGGSGTPGMAMDRYQKAYESNISPFAQFRGRESARAYKKMSLPERMVYTITRMVLATRTSRNLFASYCAALHLLVFISMYWLVMTDVDHHYTAMTKSAVGGSVVGGVVDGGIAGEKDWSQ
;
A
#
# COMPACT_ATOMS: atom_id res chain seq x y z
N MET A 1 -171.67 38.17 -11.88
CA MET A 1 -171.01 36.92 -12.31
C MET A 1 -169.51 37.16 -12.52
N VAL A 2 -168.77 37.54 -11.47
CA VAL A 2 -167.30 37.83 -11.54
C VAL A 2 -166.51 37.31 -10.31
N PHE A 3 -167.13 36.70 -9.30
CA PHE A 3 -166.45 36.37 -8.02
C PHE A 3 -165.96 34.91 -7.88
N ALA A 4 -166.03 34.07 -8.91
CA ALA A 4 -165.66 32.64 -8.81
C ALA A 4 -164.26 32.27 -9.35
N GLY A 5 -163.55 33.18 -10.05
CA GLY A 5 -162.23 32.91 -10.63
C GLY A 5 -161.05 33.28 -9.73
N THR A 6 -161.26 34.15 -8.74
CA THR A 6 -160.17 34.64 -7.87
C THR A 6 -159.70 33.58 -6.87
N GLY A 7 -160.58 32.68 -6.41
CA GLY A 7 -160.22 31.59 -5.49
C GLY A 7 -159.33 30.53 -6.15
N SER A 8 -159.68 30.07 -7.34
CA SER A 8 -158.91 29.05 -8.07
C SER A 8 -157.54 29.56 -8.54
N ASP A 9 -157.45 30.84 -8.90
CA ASP A 9 -156.17 31.46 -9.28
C ASP A 9 -155.27 31.69 -8.06
N VAL A 10 -155.85 31.99 -6.89
CA VAL A 10 -155.12 32.06 -5.61
C VAL A 10 -154.62 30.67 -5.19
N GLU A 11 -155.42 29.62 -5.34
CA GLU A 11 -155.00 28.23 -5.06
C GLU A 11 -153.89 27.74 -6.02
N ARG A 12 -153.97 28.10 -7.30
CA ARG A 12 -152.94 27.73 -8.28
C ARG A 12 -151.62 28.49 -8.05
N THR A 13 -151.71 29.75 -7.63
CA THR A 13 -150.53 30.56 -7.30
C THR A 13 -149.94 30.15 -5.95
N SER A 14 -150.76 29.79 -4.96
CA SER A 14 -150.27 29.27 -3.68
C SER A 14 -149.61 27.89 -3.82
N ALA A 15 -150.18 26.99 -4.64
CA ALA A 15 -149.56 25.70 -4.94
C ALA A 15 -148.20 25.84 -5.65
N ARG A 16 -148.09 26.77 -6.61
CA ARG A 16 -146.80 27.10 -7.26
C ARG A 16 -145.82 27.76 -6.31
N LEU A 17 -146.29 28.63 -5.42
CA LEU A 17 -145.44 29.25 -4.39
C LEU A 17 -144.88 28.17 -3.46
N ALA A 18 -145.73 27.25 -2.98
CA ALA A 18 -145.32 26.14 -2.13
C ALA A 18 -144.34 25.19 -2.84
N GLU A 19 -144.54 24.89 -4.13
CA GLU A 19 -143.61 24.10 -4.94
C GLU A 19 -142.27 24.84 -5.13
N MET A 20 -142.30 26.15 -5.35
CA MET A 20 -141.10 26.98 -5.46
C MET A 20 -140.36 27.11 -4.12
N GLU A 21 -141.07 27.22 -3.01
CA GLU A 21 -140.53 27.24 -1.65
C GLU A 21 -139.89 25.89 -1.31
N ALA A 22 -140.56 24.78 -1.61
CA ALA A 22 -140.00 23.44 -1.46
C ALA A 22 -138.75 23.23 -2.32
N ARG A 23 -138.74 23.73 -3.57
CA ARG A 23 -137.55 23.69 -4.44
C ARG A 23 -136.43 24.59 -3.93
N ASN A 24 -136.76 25.74 -3.34
CA ASN A 24 -135.78 26.64 -2.74
C ASN A 24 -135.17 26.03 -1.47
N GLU A 25 -135.98 25.35 -0.66
CA GLU A 25 -135.54 24.59 0.50
C GLU A 25 -134.66 23.39 0.08
N GLN A 26 -135.06 22.65 -0.95
CA GLN A 26 -134.24 21.59 -1.53
C GLN A 26 -132.90 22.11 -2.04
N LEU A 27 -132.91 23.21 -2.82
CA LEU A 27 -131.67 23.82 -3.30
C LEU A 27 -130.81 24.34 -2.14
N ARG A 28 -131.40 24.85 -1.05
CA ARG A 28 -130.66 25.22 0.15
C ARG A 28 -130.04 24.01 0.84
N LEU A 29 -130.74 22.88 0.91
CA LEU A 29 -130.20 21.64 1.46
C LEU A 29 -129.07 21.10 0.58
N ASP A 30 -129.25 21.10 -0.74
CA ASP A 30 -128.21 20.66 -1.69
C ASP A 30 -126.99 21.59 -1.65
N LEU A 31 -127.19 22.91 -1.52
CA LEU A 31 -126.09 23.87 -1.38
C LEU A 31 -125.41 23.73 0.00
N ALA A 32 -126.16 23.46 1.06
CA ALA A 32 -125.59 23.15 2.37
C ALA A 32 -124.77 21.85 2.32
N GLN A 33 -125.28 20.79 1.69
CA GLN A 33 -124.55 19.53 1.49
C GLN A 33 -123.30 19.72 0.63
N ALA A 34 -123.40 20.44 -0.49
CA ALA A 34 -122.26 20.75 -1.35
C ALA A 34 -121.23 21.63 -0.63
N LYS A 35 -121.68 22.59 0.20
CA LYS A 35 -120.79 23.41 1.03
C LYS A 35 -120.13 22.58 2.13
N THR A 36 -120.85 21.67 2.77
CA THR A 36 -120.28 20.74 3.75
C THR A 36 -119.27 19.80 3.08
N GLN A 37 -119.57 19.23 1.93
CA GLN A 37 -118.62 18.41 1.16
C GLN A 37 -117.41 19.22 0.68
N ALA A 38 -117.61 20.42 0.14
CA ALA A 38 -116.53 21.31 -0.27
C ALA A 38 -115.65 21.70 0.93
N SER A 39 -116.26 22.03 2.08
CA SER A 39 -115.53 22.36 3.31
C SER A 39 -114.80 21.15 3.91
N ALA A 40 -115.37 19.94 3.81
CA ALA A 40 -114.73 18.70 4.22
C ALA A 40 -113.55 18.35 3.29
N SER A 41 -113.68 18.60 1.99
CA SER A 41 -112.59 18.42 1.01
C SER A 41 -111.50 19.51 1.09
N SER A 42 -111.83 20.71 1.58
CA SER A 42 -110.81 21.75 1.87
C SER A 42 -110.13 21.55 3.23
N ALA A 43 -110.77 20.83 4.15
CA ALA A 43 -110.19 20.44 5.44
C ALA A 43 -109.20 19.27 5.30
N THR A 44 -109.27 18.50 4.21
CA THR A 44 -108.14 17.67 3.76
C THR A 44 -107.16 18.56 3.00
N THR A 45 -106.50 19.48 3.72
CA THR A 45 -105.30 20.09 3.17
C THR A 45 -104.32 18.97 2.85
N LEU A 46 -103.52 19.08 1.79
CA LEU A 46 -102.51 18.07 1.41
C LEU A 46 -101.59 17.67 2.58
N GLU A 47 -101.46 18.54 3.60
CA GLU A 47 -100.70 18.31 4.82
C GLU A 47 -101.37 17.34 5.80
N ASP A 48 -102.71 17.25 5.80
CA ASP A 48 -103.52 16.36 6.63
C ASP A 48 -103.86 15.02 5.95
N ASP A 49 -103.48 14.85 4.68
CA ASP A 49 -103.63 13.57 3.98
C ASP A 49 -102.80 12.48 4.68
N PRO A 50 -103.40 11.34 5.08
CA PRO A 50 -102.68 10.26 5.76
C PRO A 50 -101.51 9.70 4.94
N GLY A 51 -101.60 9.74 3.60
CA GLY A 51 -100.51 9.37 2.70
C GLY A 51 -99.33 10.32 2.78
N TYR A 52 -99.60 11.64 2.78
CA TYR A 52 -98.58 12.68 2.93
C TYR A 52 -97.88 12.63 4.30
N MET A 53 -98.62 12.44 5.39
CA MET A 53 -98.05 12.31 6.74
C MET A 53 -97.20 11.04 6.90
N ARG A 54 -97.61 9.92 6.27
CA ARG A 54 -96.79 8.72 6.18
C ARG A 54 -95.50 8.99 5.40
N MET A 55 -95.57 9.67 4.27
CA MET A 55 -94.39 10.01 3.48
C MET A 55 -93.44 10.96 4.23
N ARG A 56 -93.96 11.95 4.96
CA ARG A 56 -93.14 12.84 5.80
C ARG A 56 -92.44 12.09 6.92
N SER A 57 -93.15 11.20 7.62
CA SER A 57 -92.56 10.39 8.69
C SER A 57 -91.53 9.38 8.15
N GLU A 58 -91.77 8.79 6.98
CA GLU A 58 -90.83 7.94 6.28
C GLU A 58 -89.57 8.72 5.84
N ASN A 59 -89.74 9.88 5.21
CA ASN A 59 -88.61 10.76 4.85
C ASN A 59 -87.82 11.19 6.09
N SER A 60 -88.49 11.53 7.20
CA SER A 60 -87.81 11.86 8.46
C SER A 60 -87.04 10.64 9.02
N SER A 61 -87.62 9.44 8.94
CA SER A 61 -86.94 8.20 9.33
C SER A 61 -85.73 7.90 8.44
N LEU A 62 -85.87 8.06 7.13
CA LEU A 62 -84.77 7.88 6.16
C LEU A 62 -83.66 8.90 6.38
N MET A 63 -83.99 10.17 6.64
CA MET A 63 -83.01 11.20 6.98
C MET A 63 -82.25 10.85 8.27
N ARG A 64 -82.95 10.40 9.33
CA ARG A 64 -82.30 9.94 10.57
C ARG A 64 -81.42 8.72 10.34
N LYS A 65 -81.85 7.76 9.51
CA LYS A 65 -81.03 6.59 9.14
C LYS A 65 -79.80 7.00 8.33
N LEU A 66 -79.95 7.95 7.42
CA LEU A 66 -78.85 8.50 6.64
C LEU A 66 -77.83 9.22 7.53
N ASP A 67 -78.29 10.05 8.46
CA ASP A 67 -77.42 10.77 9.39
C ASP A 67 -76.75 9.81 10.39
N ALA A 68 -77.47 8.79 10.88
CA ALA A 68 -76.87 7.74 11.70
C ALA A 68 -75.78 6.97 10.94
N SER A 69 -76.04 6.60 9.68
CA SER A 69 -75.06 5.92 8.82
C SER A 69 -73.84 6.81 8.51
N ARG A 70 -74.05 8.13 8.34
CA ARG A 70 -72.95 9.10 8.17
C ARG A 70 -72.09 9.19 9.43
N ILE A 71 -72.69 9.30 10.60
CA ILE A 71 -71.97 9.34 11.88
C ILE A 71 -71.20 8.04 12.11
N GLU A 72 -71.80 6.89 11.81
CA GLU A 72 -71.14 5.59 11.92
C GLU A 72 -69.95 5.49 10.96
N LYS A 73 -70.11 5.89 9.70
CA LYS A 73 -69.02 5.95 8.71
C LYS A 73 -67.90 6.88 9.14
N ASP A 74 -68.23 8.05 9.67
CA ASP A 74 -67.24 9.00 10.16
C ASP A 74 -66.55 8.48 11.44
N GLY A 75 -67.26 7.71 12.27
CA GLY A 75 -66.69 6.98 13.41
C GLY A 75 -65.67 5.94 12.95
N MET A 76 -66.08 5.04 12.04
CA MET A 76 -65.18 4.04 11.45
C MET A 76 -63.97 4.68 10.77
N LYS A 77 -64.16 5.80 10.06
CA LYS A 77 -63.06 6.53 9.42
C LYS A 77 -62.07 7.08 10.44
N ARG A 78 -62.54 7.61 11.58
CA ARG A 78 -61.68 8.06 12.68
C ARG A 78 -60.94 6.89 13.33
N ASP A 79 -61.60 5.76 13.55
CA ASP A 79 -60.98 4.56 14.11
C ASP A 79 -59.91 3.98 13.18
N LEU A 80 -60.14 4.02 11.86
CA LEU A 80 -59.13 3.63 10.88
C LEU A 80 -57.96 4.61 10.86
N ASP A 81 -58.19 5.93 10.96
CA ASP A 81 -57.11 6.92 11.02
C ASP A 81 -56.27 6.79 12.30
N THR A 82 -56.90 6.51 13.45
CA THR A 82 -56.16 6.27 14.70
C THR A 82 -55.32 4.99 14.63
N ARG A 83 -55.87 3.90 14.08
CA ARG A 83 -55.13 2.65 13.84
C ARG A 83 -53.98 2.86 12.85
N LEU A 84 -54.21 3.58 11.76
CA LEU A 84 -53.19 3.92 10.77
C LEU A 84 -52.04 4.67 11.43
N ARG A 85 -52.33 5.72 12.21
CA ARG A 85 -51.31 6.48 12.94
C ARG A 85 -50.59 5.64 14.01
N SER A 86 -51.24 4.63 14.60
CA SER A 86 -50.57 3.70 15.53
C SER A 86 -49.57 2.83 14.78
N ILE A 87 -50.01 2.20 13.69
CA ILE A 87 -49.18 1.33 12.85
C ILE A 87 -48.01 2.14 12.24
N GLU A 88 -48.25 3.37 11.79
CA GLU A 88 -47.18 4.24 11.27
C GLU A 88 -46.10 4.53 12.32
N ARG A 89 -46.50 4.74 13.59
CA ARG A 89 -45.54 4.91 14.70
C ARG A 89 -44.79 3.62 15.00
N GLU A 90 -45.48 2.49 15.07
CA GLU A 90 -44.86 1.16 15.30
C GLU A 90 -43.86 0.82 14.18
N VAL A 91 -44.22 1.10 12.92
CA VAL A 91 -43.32 0.95 11.77
C VAL A 91 -42.11 1.88 11.89
N GLY A 92 -42.28 3.10 12.41
CA GLY A 92 -41.17 4.01 12.73
C GLY A 92 -40.22 3.40 13.76
N LEU A 93 -40.74 2.94 14.89
CA LEU A 93 -39.95 2.32 15.96
C LEU A 93 -39.21 1.06 15.48
N LEU A 94 -39.89 0.17 14.74
CA LEU A 94 -39.26 -1.03 14.17
C LEU A 94 -38.15 -0.69 13.17
N LYS A 95 -38.29 0.40 12.41
CA LYS A 95 -37.23 0.87 11.51
C LYS A 95 -36.02 1.36 12.30
N GLU A 96 -36.23 2.14 13.36
CA GLU A 96 -35.16 2.61 14.25
C GLU A 96 -34.45 1.43 14.95
N GLU A 97 -35.19 0.46 15.46
CA GLU A 97 -34.63 -0.77 16.04
C GLU A 97 -33.82 -1.57 15.03
N ARG A 98 -34.34 -1.74 13.80
CA ARG A 98 -33.60 -2.38 12.70
C ARG A 98 -32.31 -1.64 12.37
N ASP A 99 -32.34 -0.31 12.33
CA ASP A 99 -31.13 0.48 12.05
C ASP A 99 -30.13 0.41 13.21
N ASN A 100 -30.60 0.41 14.46
CA ASN A 100 -29.77 0.20 15.64
C ASN A 100 -29.13 -1.21 15.66
N LEU A 101 -29.89 -2.25 15.34
CA LEU A 101 -29.37 -3.62 15.21
C LEU A 101 -28.36 -3.73 14.07
N LYS A 102 -28.66 -3.15 12.91
CA LYS A 102 -27.73 -3.11 11.78
C LYS A 102 -26.44 -2.38 12.14
N ALA A 103 -26.51 -1.27 12.88
CA ALA A 103 -25.34 -0.57 13.38
C ALA A 103 -24.52 -1.43 14.38
N LYS A 104 -25.18 -2.19 15.28
CA LYS A 104 -24.50 -3.13 16.18
C LYS A 104 -23.80 -4.26 15.41
N VAL A 105 -24.47 -4.83 14.40
CA VAL A 105 -23.87 -5.88 13.55
C VAL A 105 -22.67 -5.34 12.79
N GLN A 106 -22.75 -4.13 12.25
CA GLN A 106 -21.61 -3.47 11.60
C GLN A 106 -20.45 -3.19 12.57
N LYS A 107 -20.72 -2.92 13.86
CA LYS A 107 -19.64 -2.81 14.86
C LYS A 107 -18.94 -4.14 15.15
N TRP A 108 -19.56 -5.26 14.79
CA TRP A 108 -19.03 -6.61 15.01
C TRP A 108 -18.60 -7.30 13.69
N SER A 109 -18.55 -6.57 12.57
CA SER A 109 -18.09 -7.12 11.29
C SER A 109 -16.67 -7.65 11.37
N ASP A 110 -15.85 -7.01 12.19
CA ASP A 110 -14.41 -7.27 12.27
C ASP A 110 -14.10 -8.47 13.19
N TYR A 111 -15.12 -9.11 13.76
CA TYR A 111 -14.94 -10.27 14.64
C TYR A 111 -14.29 -11.44 13.91
N ASP A 112 -14.64 -11.69 12.65
CA ASP A 112 -14.05 -12.76 11.85
C ASP A 112 -12.58 -12.48 11.51
N ASP A 113 -12.23 -11.22 11.26
CA ASP A 113 -10.85 -10.79 11.00
C ASP A 113 -10.01 -10.90 12.28
N VAL A 114 -10.51 -10.39 13.41
CA VAL A 114 -9.85 -10.54 14.72
C VAL A 114 -9.70 -12.01 15.10
N LYS A 115 -10.70 -12.85 14.81
CA LYS A 115 -10.65 -14.29 15.05
C LYS A 115 -9.56 -14.95 14.19
N GLN A 116 -9.47 -14.59 12.90
CA GLN A 116 -8.42 -15.08 12.01
C GLN A 116 -7.04 -14.61 12.46
N GLU A 117 -6.88 -13.34 12.82
CA GLU A 117 -5.62 -12.81 13.36
C GLU A 117 -5.20 -13.55 14.62
N LEU A 118 -6.14 -13.83 15.52
CA LEU A 118 -5.88 -14.57 16.76
C LEU A 118 -5.56 -16.04 16.49
N GLU A 119 -6.23 -16.67 15.51
CA GLU A 119 -5.91 -18.03 15.06
C GLU A 119 -4.53 -18.10 14.38
N VAL A 120 -4.17 -17.08 13.59
CA VAL A 120 -2.84 -16.96 12.99
C VAL A 120 -1.78 -16.73 14.07
N LEU A 121 -2.00 -15.83 15.03
CA LEU A 121 -1.09 -15.61 16.16
C LEU A 121 -0.93 -16.88 16.99
N LYS A 122 -2.03 -17.58 17.28
CA LYS A 122 -2.01 -18.89 17.92
C LYS A 122 -1.18 -19.87 17.09
N SER A 123 -1.45 -20.00 15.80
CA SER A 123 -0.70 -20.90 14.94
C SER A 123 0.79 -20.55 14.87
N ILE A 124 1.18 -19.28 14.90
CA ILE A 124 2.59 -18.86 14.85
C ILE A 124 3.26 -19.07 16.20
N GLU A 125 2.60 -18.70 17.30
CA GLU A 125 3.10 -18.92 18.67
C GLU A 125 3.28 -20.41 18.98
N PHE A 126 2.42 -21.27 18.42
CA PHE A 126 2.46 -22.71 18.68
C PHE A 126 3.20 -23.53 17.61
N ALA A 127 3.15 -23.18 16.32
CA ALA A 127 3.91 -23.89 15.26
C ALA A 127 5.41 -23.61 15.32
N THR A 128 5.83 -22.43 15.79
CA THR A 128 7.27 -22.14 16.03
C THR A 128 7.88 -22.99 17.16
N GLY A 129 7.06 -23.74 17.91
CA GLY A 129 7.50 -24.74 18.88
C GLY A 129 7.31 -26.21 18.43
N GLU A 130 6.72 -26.47 17.26
CA GLU A 130 6.27 -27.82 16.85
C GLU A 130 6.86 -28.28 15.50
N GLU A 131 7.57 -27.42 14.76
CA GLU A 131 8.13 -27.75 13.43
C GLU A 131 9.27 -28.79 13.42
N ASP A 132 9.65 -29.38 14.55
CA ASP A 132 10.76 -30.35 14.58
C ASP A 132 10.35 -31.82 14.72
N ASP A 133 9.07 -32.19 14.90
CA ASP A 133 8.80 -33.61 15.24
C ASP A 133 7.36 -34.15 15.01
N ASP A 134 6.78 -34.09 13.80
CA ASP A 134 6.02 -35.28 13.31
C ASP A 134 5.71 -35.26 11.80
N VAL A 135 6.59 -35.90 11.03
CA VAL A 135 6.30 -36.44 9.69
C VAL A 135 6.09 -37.95 9.84
N THR A 136 5.04 -38.37 10.55
CA THR A 136 4.72 -39.80 10.63
C THR A 136 3.22 -40.10 10.78
N GLU A 137 2.66 -40.69 9.71
CA GLU A 137 1.48 -41.56 9.63
C GLU A 137 0.05 -41.08 10.02
N ARG A 138 -0.72 -40.80 8.96
CA ARG A 138 -2.05 -41.36 8.60
C ARG A 138 -2.80 -42.18 9.66
N SER A 139 -4.06 -41.83 9.93
CA SER A 139 -5.27 -42.58 9.51
C SER A 139 -6.57 -42.01 10.09
N GLY A 140 -7.61 -41.91 9.25
CA GLY A 140 -8.99 -42.23 9.63
C GLY A 140 -9.85 -41.18 10.35
N GLU A 141 -10.77 -40.59 9.57
CA GLU A 141 -12.22 -40.53 9.86
C GLU A 141 -12.76 -39.55 10.92
N ASP A 142 -13.31 -38.45 10.39
CA ASP A 142 -14.63 -37.84 10.60
C ASP A 142 -15.20 -37.55 12.01
N SER A 143 -15.76 -36.33 12.10
CA SER A 143 -16.74 -35.84 13.09
C SER A 143 -16.31 -35.64 14.56
N SER A 144 -15.92 -34.41 14.92
CA SER A 144 -16.61 -33.62 15.96
C SER A 144 -15.90 -32.27 16.22
N THR A 145 -16.50 -31.19 15.74
CA THR A 145 -16.08 -29.78 15.85
C THR A 145 -16.12 -29.18 17.27
N ALA A 146 -16.04 -30.01 18.32
CA ALA A 146 -16.03 -29.58 19.73
C ALA A 146 -14.77 -30.03 20.52
N LYS A 147 -13.93 -30.94 19.98
CA LYS A 147 -12.71 -31.43 20.64
C LYS A 147 -11.42 -30.68 20.30
N SER A 148 -11.44 -29.81 19.29
CA SER A 148 -10.25 -29.05 18.90
C SER A 148 -9.70 -28.18 20.03
N GLY A 149 -10.53 -27.72 20.97
CA GLY A 149 -10.08 -26.95 22.14
C GLY A 149 -9.35 -27.80 23.19
N SER A 150 -9.90 -28.96 23.56
CA SER A 150 -9.28 -29.87 24.55
C SER A 150 -8.00 -30.47 24.01
N ASP A 151 -8.01 -30.89 22.75
CA ASP A 151 -6.85 -31.50 22.12
C ASP A 151 -5.73 -30.45 21.94
N THR A 152 -6.06 -29.18 21.73
CA THR A 152 -5.04 -28.11 21.75
C THR A 152 -4.48 -27.81 23.14
N LEU A 153 -5.29 -27.90 24.20
CA LEU A 153 -4.80 -27.71 25.57
C LEU A 153 -3.93 -28.89 26.01
N GLU A 154 -4.37 -30.11 25.71
CA GLU A 154 -3.62 -31.33 26.01
C GLU A 154 -2.29 -31.36 25.24
N LYS A 155 -2.30 -30.99 23.95
CA LYS A 155 -1.07 -30.81 23.16
C LYS A 155 -0.17 -29.70 23.73
N LEU A 156 -0.73 -28.57 24.18
CA LEU A 156 0.05 -27.49 24.80
C LEU A 156 0.70 -27.95 26.10
N LEU A 157 -0.01 -28.71 26.93
CA LEU A 157 0.53 -29.29 28.15
C LEU A 157 1.62 -30.32 27.85
N LEU A 158 1.44 -31.16 26.82
CA LEU A 158 2.45 -32.13 26.39
C LEU A 158 3.70 -31.44 25.82
N ALA A 159 3.55 -30.45 24.95
CA ALA A 159 4.66 -29.68 24.39
C ALA A 159 5.43 -28.92 25.48
N ARG A 160 4.71 -28.31 26.43
CA ARG A 160 5.36 -27.66 27.59
C ARG A 160 6.08 -28.67 28.47
N ASN A 161 5.51 -29.87 28.66
CA ASN A 161 6.16 -30.94 29.42
C ASN A 161 7.41 -31.47 28.71
N LYS A 162 7.37 -31.67 27.38
CA LYS A 162 8.53 -32.07 26.55
C LYS A 162 9.63 -31.00 26.61
N LYS A 163 9.28 -29.72 26.42
CA LYS A 163 10.23 -28.60 26.52
C LYS A 163 10.86 -28.49 27.91
N LEU A 164 10.08 -28.64 28.97
CA LEU A 164 10.63 -28.68 30.34
C LEU A 164 11.53 -29.91 30.55
N GLY A 165 11.21 -31.04 29.93
CA GLY A 165 12.07 -32.22 29.90
C GLY A 165 13.40 -31.94 29.21
N ASP A 166 13.37 -31.35 28.02
CA ASP A 166 14.56 -31.00 27.24
C ASP A 166 15.44 -29.98 27.97
N GLU A 167 14.85 -28.89 28.50
CA GLU A 167 15.54 -27.91 29.33
C GLU A 167 16.20 -28.58 30.54
N LEU A 168 15.51 -29.52 31.19
CA LEU A 168 16.04 -30.27 32.33
C LEU A 168 17.19 -31.20 31.92
N THR A 169 17.13 -31.83 30.74
CA THR A 169 18.25 -32.63 30.23
C THR A 169 19.47 -31.77 29.90
N ILE A 170 19.29 -30.61 29.27
CA ILE A 170 20.37 -29.66 28.96
C ILE A 170 21.00 -29.13 30.25
N LEU A 171 20.18 -28.78 31.24
CA LEU A 171 20.64 -28.37 32.56
C LEU A 171 21.42 -29.50 33.26
N ARG A 172 20.98 -30.76 33.14
CA ARG A 172 21.72 -31.91 33.68
C ARG A 172 23.06 -32.12 32.98
N VAL A 173 23.11 -32.08 31.65
CA VAL A 173 24.36 -32.24 30.88
C VAL A 173 25.33 -31.10 31.18
N SER A 174 24.86 -29.85 31.16
CA SER A 174 25.71 -28.70 31.47
C SER A 174 26.21 -28.72 32.92
N HIS A 175 25.41 -29.20 33.87
CA HIS A 175 25.85 -29.42 35.24
C HIS A 175 26.94 -30.49 35.32
N GLN A 176 26.76 -31.62 34.62
CA GLN A 176 27.76 -32.69 34.55
C GLN A 176 29.06 -32.22 33.89
N ASP A 177 28.97 -31.43 32.82
CA ASP A 177 30.13 -30.85 32.13
C ASP A 177 30.88 -29.87 33.04
N LEU A 178 30.16 -29.02 33.77
CA LEU A 178 30.76 -28.09 34.72
C LEU A 178 31.41 -28.83 35.89
N GLN A 179 30.79 -29.92 36.36
CA GLN A 179 31.34 -30.79 37.38
C GLN A 179 32.61 -31.51 36.89
N SER A 180 32.63 -32.01 35.65
CA SER A 180 33.83 -32.58 35.03
C SER A 180 34.95 -31.54 34.94
N LYS A 181 34.65 -30.32 34.48
CA LYS A 181 35.65 -29.23 34.42
C LYS A 181 36.19 -28.86 35.80
N LEU A 182 35.36 -28.86 36.83
CA LEU A 182 35.81 -28.63 38.20
C LEU A 182 36.72 -29.76 38.69
N GLN A 183 36.39 -31.02 38.36
CA GLN A 183 37.23 -32.17 38.68
C GLN A 183 38.58 -32.09 37.96
N ASP A 184 38.59 -31.77 36.66
CA ASP A 184 39.81 -31.63 35.86
C ASP A 184 40.71 -30.51 36.40
N LEU A 185 40.14 -29.35 36.73
CA LEU A 185 40.88 -28.24 37.34
C LEU A 185 41.41 -28.60 38.73
N GLN A 186 40.67 -29.38 39.52
CA GLN A 186 41.13 -29.87 40.81
C GLN A 186 42.27 -30.88 40.65
N GLU A 187 42.21 -31.76 39.65
CA GLU A 187 43.30 -32.68 39.31
C GLU A 187 44.53 -31.90 38.83
N GLU A 188 44.37 -30.90 37.96
CA GLU A 188 45.46 -30.04 37.50
C GLU A 188 46.11 -29.25 38.64
N LEU A 189 45.31 -28.72 39.57
CA LEU A 189 45.80 -28.06 40.78
C LEU A 189 46.59 -29.05 41.64
N SER A 190 46.09 -30.28 41.82
CA SER A 190 46.81 -31.31 42.59
C SER A 190 48.13 -31.71 41.92
N ARG A 191 48.14 -31.81 40.58
CA ARG A 191 49.33 -32.15 39.79
C ARG A 191 50.36 -31.04 39.83
N THR A 192 49.96 -29.80 39.62
CA THR A 192 50.85 -28.63 39.68
C THR A 192 51.41 -28.45 41.09
N ASN A 193 50.62 -28.71 42.14
CA ASN A 193 51.11 -28.70 43.51
C ASN A 193 52.14 -29.82 43.76
N ALA A 194 51.91 -31.03 43.25
CA ALA A 194 52.88 -32.12 43.33
C ALA A 194 54.17 -31.83 42.54
N ASP A 195 54.08 -31.19 41.38
CA ASP A 195 55.25 -30.74 40.60
C ASP A 195 56.02 -29.62 41.32
N LEU A 196 55.31 -28.69 41.97
CA LEU A 196 55.90 -27.65 42.80
C LEU A 196 56.66 -28.26 43.98
N GLU A 197 56.05 -29.20 44.70
CA GLU A 197 56.68 -29.91 45.81
C GLU A 197 57.91 -30.70 45.36
N ARG A 198 57.85 -31.39 44.21
CA ARG A 198 59.03 -32.05 43.60
C ARG A 198 60.13 -31.04 43.28
N SER A 199 59.79 -29.90 42.71
CA SER A 199 60.77 -28.84 42.40
C SER A 199 61.39 -28.24 43.66
N GLN A 200 60.59 -28.03 44.72
CA GLN A 200 61.08 -27.55 46.01
C GLN A 200 62.04 -28.56 46.63
N ASN A 201 61.68 -29.84 46.66
CA ASN A 201 62.53 -30.92 47.17
C ASN A 201 63.84 -31.06 46.37
N LEU A 202 63.80 -30.89 45.05
CA LEU A 202 65.00 -30.91 44.21
C LEU A 202 65.88 -29.67 44.45
N ASN A 203 65.29 -28.49 44.59
CA ASN A 203 66.04 -27.28 44.95
C ASN A 203 66.67 -27.40 46.33
N GLU A 204 65.95 -27.90 47.33
CA GLU A 204 66.50 -28.12 48.67
C GLU A 204 67.69 -29.10 48.62
N LYS A 205 67.59 -30.18 47.83
CA LYS A 205 68.73 -31.08 47.59
C LYS A 205 69.91 -30.38 46.93
N LEU A 206 69.67 -29.58 45.90
CA LEU A 206 70.73 -28.82 45.24
C LEU A 206 71.36 -27.79 46.16
N GLU A 207 70.58 -27.13 47.02
CA GLU A 207 71.05 -26.19 48.03
C GLU A 207 71.91 -26.90 49.08
N ASN A 208 71.48 -28.08 49.56
CA ASN A 208 72.27 -28.91 50.48
C ASN A 208 73.57 -29.39 49.82
N ASP A 209 73.50 -29.92 48.60
CA ASP A 209 74.69 -30.37 47.85
C ASP A 209 75.67 -29.21 47.59
N LEU A 210 75.17 -28.01 47.26
CA LEU A 210 75.99 -26.81 47.12
C LEU A 210 76.61 -26.37 48.45
N ALA A 211 75.86 -26.46 49.55
CA ALA A 211 76.38 -26.17 50.89
C ALA A 211 77.50 -27.15 51.28
N ASP A 212 77.32 -28.44 50.99
CA ASP A 212 78.33 -29.48 51.20
C ASP A 212 79.57 -29.20 50.34
N VAL A 213 79.43 -28.95 49.03
CA VAL A 213 80.55 -28.58 48.14
C VAL A 213 81.23 -27.29 48.59
N GLN A 214 80.48 -26.28 49.05
CA GLN A 214 81.06 -25.06 49.58
C GLN A 214 81.84 -25.34 50.87
N SER A 215 81.30 -26.16 51.77
CA SER A 215 81.97 -26.59 53.00
C SER A 215 83.24 -27.40 52.70
N GLU A 216 83.20 -28.33 51.75
CA GLU A 216 84.34 -29.10 51.27
C GLU A 216 85.36 -28.20 50.57
N SER A 217 84.92 -27.21 49.78
CA SER A 217 85.82 -26.24 49.13
C SER A 217 86.54 -25.36 50.16
N THR A 218 85.88 -25.00 51.27
CA THR A 218 86.49 -24.28 52.38
C THR A 218 87.40 -25.15 53.24
N ASN A 219 87.19 -26.48 53.26
CA ASN A 219 88.01 -27.44 54.02
C ASN A 219 89.16 -28.05 53.18
N ALA A 220 89.04 -28.13 51.85
CA ALA A 220 90.04 -28.66 50.93
C ALA A 220 91.13 -27.64 50.57
N PHE A 221 90.91 -26.35 50.84
CA PHE A 221 91.92 -25.30 50.73
C PHE A 221 91.86 -24.34 51.95
N PRO A 222 92.68 -24.55 52.99
CA PRO A 222 92.83 -23.54 54.02
C PRO A 222 93.75 -22.44 53.49
N SER A 223 93.15 -21.29 53.17
CA SER A 223 93.78 -19.98 52.94
C SER A 223 94.73 -19.81 51.75
N GLY A 224 94.46 -18.76 50.96
CA GLY A 224 95.53 -18.02 50.27
C GLY A 224 95.22 -17.64 48.82
N ALA A 225 94.87 -16.37 48.62
CA ALA A 225 95.32 -15.54 47.50
C ALA A 225 94.96 -15.92 46.04
N SER A 226 94.18 -15.02 45.44
CA SER A 226 94.44 -14.36 44.14
C SER A 226 94.17 -15.10 42.81
N VAL A 227 94.03 -14.25 41.76
CA VAL A 227 93.99 -14.52 40.31
C VAL A 227 92.58 -14.71 39.73
N ALA A 228 91.90 -13.64 39.31
CA ALA A 228 92.07 -12.96 38.02
C ALA A 228 91.87 -13.87 36.79
N MET A 229 90.76 -13.60 36.08
CA MET A 229 90.62 -13.72 34.63
C MET A 229 90.74 -15.13 33.99
N SER A 230 89.64 -15.67 33.47
CA SER A 230 89.61 -16.10 32.06
C SER A 230 88.18 -16.32 31.57
N ARG A 231 87.92 -15.81 30.36
CA ARG A 231 86.70 -16.00 29.56
C ARG A 231 86.94 -17.17 28.60
N TYR A 232 85.83 -17.71 28.06
CA TYR A 232 85.66 -18.80 27.06
C TYR A 232 85.52 -20.21 27.67
N ALA A 233 84.57 -21.09 27.27
CA ALA A 233 83.71 -21.21 26.09
C ALA A 233 82.46 -22.09 26.38
N PRO A 234 81.39 -22.11 25.56
CA PRO A 234 80.44 -23.22 25.55
C PRO A 234 80.77 -24.23 24.45
N SER A 235 80.82 -25.50 24.84
CA SER A 235 81.06 -26.67 24.01
C SER A 235 79.79 -27.12 23.26
N VAL A 236 80.01 -27.58 22.03
CA VAL A 236 79.05 -28.24 21.15
C VAL A 236 79.03 -29.73 21.45
N ALA A 237 77.86 -30.35 21.60
CA ALA A 237 77.61 -31.79 21.39
C ALA A 237 76.10 -32.14 21.38
N PRO A 238 75.67 -33.30 20.81
CA PRO A 238 74.69 -33.30 19.72
C PRO A 238 73.49 -34.28 19.86
N GLY A 239 72.51 -34.13 18.95
CA GLY A 239 71.45 -35.13 18.65
C GLY A 239 70.05 -34.71 19.13
N ARG A 240 68.92 -34.98 18.47
CA ARG A 240 68.57 -35.87 17.35
C ARG A 240 67.23 -35.40 16.74
N ARG A 241 67.13 -35.56 15.41
CA ARG A 241 66.02 -36.09 14.59
C ARG A 241 64.57 -35.57 14.75
N GLY A 242 64.04 -35.12 13.62
CA GLY A 242 62.62 -35.07 13.26
C GLY A 242 62.34 -33.82 12.42
N GLY A 243 62.41 -33.80 11.09
CA GLY A 243 61.80 -34.75 10.16
C GLY A 243 60.53 -34.14 9.53
N GLY A 244 60.61 -32.91 8.99
CA GLY A 244 59.51 -32.23 8.31
C GLY A 244 59.80 -32.11 6.81
N ARG A 245 59.18 -32.99 6.03
CA ARG A 245 59.20 -33.03 4.57
C ARG A 245 58.36 -31.89 4.00
N ILE A 246 58.92 -31.10 3.09
CA ILE A 246 58.22 -30.67 1.87
C ILE A 246 59.26 -30.35 0.80
N SER A 247 59.01 -30.90 -0.38
CA SER A 247 59.88 -30.99 -1.54
C SER A 247 59.62 -29.81 -2.52
N PRO A 248 60.15 -29.78 -3.76
CA PRO A 248 61.15 -28.78 -4.15
C PRO A 248 60.82 -28.08 -5.48
N THR A 249 60.64 -26.76 -5.52
CA THR A 249 60.68 -26.05 -6.82
C THR A 249 61.10 -24.59 -6.68
N SER A 250 62.40 -24.30 -6.69
CA SER A 250 62.92 -22.97 -7.10
C SER A 250 64.45 -23.01 -7.26
N SER A 251 64.94 -23.63 -8.34
CA SER A 251 66.35 -23.50 -8.73
C SER A 251 66.54 -23.70 -10.24
N ILE A 252 65.83 -22.93 -11.07
CA ILE A 252 66.19 -22.67 -12.48
C ILE A 252 65.69 -21.24 -12.80
N ILE A 253 66.52 -20.43 -13.48
CA ILE A 253 66.48 -18.96 -13.73
C ILE A 253 67.50 -18.26 -12.82
N SER A 254 68.79 -18.16 -13.15
CA SER A 254 69.47 -17.79 -14.40
C SER A 254 69.14 -16.37 -14.88
N GLY A 255 70.16 -15.50 -14.84
CA GLY A 255 70.19 -14.12 -15.37
C GLY A 255 70.78 -13.13 -14.36
N ILE A 256 72.11 -13.00 -14.22
CA ILE A 256 72.94 -11.94 -14.87
C ILE A 256 72.44 -10.53 -14.45
N ASP A 257 73.17 -9.82 -13.58
CA ASP A 257 74.24 -8.91 -14.01
C ASP A 257 75.27 -8.61 -12.88
N PRO A 258 76.60 -8.63 -13.12
CA PRO A 258 77.63 -8.21 -12.17
C PRO A 258 78.25 -6.86 -12.54
N ARG A 259 78.09 -5.81 -11.72
CA ARG A 259 79.02 -4.66 -11.69
C ARG A 259 78.77 -3.70 -10.51
N MET A 260 79.89 -3.32 -9.86
CA MET A 260 80.05 -2.50 -8.64
C MET A 260 79.69 -3.24 -7.34
N GLY A 261 80.49 -3.26 -6.28
CA GLY A 261 81.74 -2.59 -5.91
C GLY A 261 81.87 -2.81 -4.39
N GLY A 262 83.01 -3.32 -3.93
CA GLY A 262 83.19 -3.84 -2.57
C GLY A 262 83.21 -2.79 -1.44
N GLY A 263 83.04 -3.28 -0.21
CA GLY A 263 83.29 -2.50 1.02
C GLY A 263 82.71 -3.11 2.29
N GLU A 264 83.52 -3.93 2.98
CA GLU A 264 83.56 -4.25 4.42
C GLU A 264 82.40 -5.01 5.14
N PRO A 265 82.73 -6.06 5.93
CA PRO A 265 81.77 -6.80 6.75
C PRO A 265 81.65 -6.15 8.14
N MET A 266 80.78 -5.16 8.28
CA MET A 266 80.50 -4.61 9.61
C MET A 266 79.56 -5.55 10.38
N GLY A 267 80.09 -6.13 11.46
CA GLY A 267 79.35 -6.99 12.38
C GLY A 267 78.09 -6.32 12.91
N GLY A 268 76.93 -6.84 12.51
CA GLY A 268 75.61 -6.45 13.01
C GLY A 268 74.48 -7.40 12.61
N GLY A 269 74.79 -8.57 12.06
CA GLY A 269 73.83 -9.46 11.39
C GLY A 269 72.94 -10.33 12.28
N SER A 270 73.13 -10.34 13.61
CA SER A 270 72.42 -11.28 14.50
C SER A 270 71.03 -10.79 14.97
N GLY A 271 70.76 -9.49 14.92
CA GLY A 271 69.48 -8.91 15.40
C GLY A 271 68.46 -8.55 14.32
N ILE A 272 68.89 -8.36 13.06
CA ILE A 272 68.03 -7.82 12.00
C ILE A 272 67.13 -8.88 11.36
N LEU A 273 67.62 -10.11 11.18
CA LEU A 273 66.87 -11.22 10.59
C LEU A 273 65.67 -11.64 11.47
N PRO A 274 65.80 -11.80 12.80
CA PRO A 274 64.67 -12.07 13.69
C PRO A 274 63.59 -10.98 13.64
N MET A 275 64.00 -9.71 13.56
CA MET A 275 63.09 -8.58 13.48
C MET A 275 62.33 -8.56 12.14
N VAL A 276 63.02 -8.82 11.03
CA VAL A 276 62.41 -8.91 9.70
C VAL A 276 61.48 -10.11 9.60
N THR A 277 61.81 -11.26 10.19
CA THR A 277 60.90 -12.40 10.26
C THR A 277 59.65 -12.10 11.06
N ALA A 278 59.78 -11.43 12.22
CA ALA A 278 58.62 -11.04 13.03
C ALA A 278 57.74 -10.00 12.33
N GLN A 279 58.34 -9.05 11.61
CA GLN A 279 57.60 -8.09 10.79
C GLN A 279 56.86 -8.78 9.65
N ARG A 280 57.53 -9.67 8.90
CA ARG A 280 56.91 -10.47 7.84
C ARG A 280 55.73 -11.27 8.38
N ASP A 281 55.87 -11.89 9.54
CA ASP A 281 54.82 -12.74 10.11
C ASP A 281 53.64 -11.88 10.61
N ARG A 282 53.89 -10.68 11.14
CA ARG A 282 52.83 -9.69 11.44
C ARG A 282 52.12 -9.22 10.17
N PHE A 283 52.84 -8.94 9.09
CA PHE A 283 52.25 -8.57 7.81
C PHE A 283 51.45 -9.71 7.21
N LYS A 284 51.93 -10.95 7.27
CA LYS A 284 51.17 -12.14 6.85
C LYS A 284 49.88 -12.30 7.65
N LYS A 285 49.95 -12.15 8.98
CA LYS A 285 48.76 -12.20 9.84
C LYS A 285 47.77 -11.09 9.50
N LYS A 286 48.24 -9.85 9.33
CA LYS A 286 47.39 -8.72 8.93
C LYS A 286 46.78 -8.92 7.53
N ASN A 287 47.54 -9.48 6.59
CA ASN A 287 47.04 -9.76 5.25
C ASN A 287 45.96 -10.85 5.26
N ALA A 288 46.17 -11.92 6.04
CA ALA A 288 45.15 -12.97 6.23
C ALA A 288 43.87 -12.42 6.88
N GLN A 289 44.00 -11.53 7.88
CA GLN A 289 42.85 -10.84 8.49
C GLN A 289 42.12 -9.94 7.48
N LEU A 290 42.85 -9.17 6.66
CA LEU A 290 42.25 -8.34 5.62
C LEU A 290 41.55 -9.16 4.52
N GLU A 291 42.13 -10.31 4.13
CA GLU A 291 41.50 -11.24 3.19
C GLU A 291 40.21 -11.84 3.78
N GLU A 292 40.21 -12.16 5.07
CA GLU A 292 39.02 -12.64 5.77
C GLU A 292 37.92 -11.56 5.84
N GLU A 293 38.26 -10.34 6.25
CA GLU A 293 37.34 -9.19 6.28
C GLU A 293 36.77 -8.87 4.89
N LEU A 294 37.61 -8.92 3.85
CA LEU A 294 37.18 -8.73 2.46
C LEU A 294 36.22 -9.84 2.02
N SER A 295 36.48 -11.09 2.41
CA SER A 295 35.56 -12.20 2.13
C SER A 295 34.23 -12.06 2.86
N GLN A 296 34.24 -11.59 4.12
CA GLN A 296 33.05 -11.37 4.92
C GLN A 296 32.21 -10.23 4.35
N THR A 297 32.82 -9.10 3.98
CA THR A 297 32.12 -7.97 3.34
C THR A 297 31.53 -8.35 1.98
N HIS A 298 32.22 -9.18 1.19
CA HIS A 298 31.65 -9.71 -0.05
C HIS A 298 30.42 -10.61 0.20
N ARG A 299 30.45 -11.44 1.26
CA ARG A 299 29.30 -12.26 1.66
C ARG A 299 28.12 -11.40 2.11
N THR A 300 28.34 -10.38 2.95
CA THR A 300 27.26 -9.49 3.39
C THR A 300 26.66 -8.68 2.24
N VAL A 301 27.49 -8.18 1.32
CA VAL A 301 27.00 -7.51 0.09
C VAL A 301 26.17 -8.46 -0.77
N SER A 302 26.58 -9.73 -0.90
CA SER A 302 25.80 -10.72 -1.64
C SER A 302 24.46 -11.03 -0.97
N GLN A 303 24.44 -11.16 0.36
CA GLN A 303 23.22 -11.39 1.14
C GLN A 303 22.25 -10.21 1.03
N LEU A 304 22.73 -8.98 1.23
CA LEU A 304 21.90 -7.78 1.09
C LEU A 304 21.35 -7.62 -0.33
N ARG A 305 22.13 -8.00 -1.37
CA ARG A 305 21.63 -7.99 -2.76
C ARG A 305 20.51 -9.02 -2.97
N GLN A 306 20.60 -10.19 -2.36
CA GLN A 306 19.56 -11.22 -2.42
C GLN A 306 18.29 -10.77 -1.67
N GLU A 307 18.44 -10.16 -0.49
CA GLU A 307 17.34 -9.61 0.29
C GLU A 307 16.65 -8.44 -0.43
N ILE A 308 17.41 -7.53 -1.05
CA ILE A 308 16.84 -6.46 -1.87
C ILE A 308 16.05 -7.06 -3.04
N ALA A 309 16.57 -8.10 -3.69
CA ALA A 309 15.89 -8.76 -4.80
C ALA A 309 14.59 -9.47 -4.34
N SER A 310 14.59 -10.11 -3.16
CA SER A 310 13.39 -10.73 -2.60
C SER A 310 12.36 -9.67 -2.21
N LEU A 311 12.76 -8.62 -1.49
CA LEU A 311 11.88 -7.51 -1.13
C LEU A 311 11.32 -6.79 -2.36
N GLN A 312 12.08 -6.63 -3.42
CA GLN A 312 11.58 -6.06 -4.68
C GLN A 312 10.51 -6.96 -5.33
N LYS A 313 10.71 -8.28 -5.33
CA LYS A 313 9.73 -9.25 -5.83
C LYS A 313 8.45 -9.23 -4.99
N ASP A 314 8.57 -9.19 -3.68
CA ASP A 314 7.44 -9.21 -2.76
C ASP A 314 6.65 -7.89 -2.82
N ASN A 315 7.33 -6.74 -2.90
CA ASN A 315 6.70 -5.45 -3.11
C ASN A 315 5.93 -5.40 -4.44
N LEU A 316 6.46 -5.99 -5.51
CA LEU A 316 5.78 -6.08 -6.80
C LEU A 316 4.55 -6.99 -6.73
N ASN A 317 4.64 -8.13 -6.04
CA ASN A 317 3.50 -9.03 -5.79
C ASN A 317 2.40 -8.35 -4.95
N LEU A 318 2.79 -7.59 -3.92
CA LEU A 318 1.83 -6.82 -3.12
C LEU A 318 1.13 -5.75 -3.96
N TYR A 319 1.86 -5.07 -4.83
CA TYR A 319 1.29 -4.12 -5.78
C TYR A 319 0.32 -4.81 -6.75
N GLU A 320 0.68 -5.99 -7.26
CA GLU A 320 -0.21 -6.83 -8.08
C GLU A 320 -1.50 -7.15 -7.36
N LYS A 321 -1.42 -7.73 -6.16
CA LYS A 321 -2.59 -8.08 -5.34
C LYS A 321 -3.46 -6.86 -5.04
N THR A 322 -2.85 -5.75 -4.64
CA THR A 322 -3.56 -4.49 -4.38
C THR A 322 -4.27 -3.98 -5.63
N ARG A 323 -3.62 -4.07 -6.79
CA ARG A 323 -4.22 -3.72 -8.07
C ARG A 323 -5.39 -4.64 -8.39
N TYR A 324 -5.21 -5.97 -8.30
CA TYR A 324 -6.28 -6.94 -8.54
C TYR A 324 -7.50 -6.69 -7.65
N VAL A 325 -7.29 -6.52 -6.34
CA VAL A 325 -8.36 -6.21 -5.37
C VAL A 325 -9.02 -4.87 -5.71
N SER A 326 -8.26 -3.82 -6.02
CA SER A 326 -8.84 -2.52 -6.39
C SER A 326 -9.65 -2.56 -7.69
N THR A 327 -9.19 -3.29 -8.72
CA THR A 327 -9.96 -3.49 -9.95
C THR A 327 -11.19 -4.38 -9.74
N TYR A 328 -11.09 -5.40 -8.90
CA TYR A 328 -12.21 -6.30 -8.60
C TYR A 328 -13.29 -5.59 -7.78
N ASN A 329 -12.88 -4.81 -6.76
CA ASN A 329 -13.79 -4.00 -5.94
C ASN A 329 -14.45 -2.87 -6.75
N ARG A 330 -13.82 -2.43 -7.86
CA ARG A 330 -14.39 -1.49 -8.84
C ARG A 330 -15.30 -2.17 -9.89
N ALA A 331 -15.21 -3.49 -10.07
CA ALA A 331 -15.95 -4.27 -11.07
C ALA A 331 -17.23 -4.95 -10.53
N GLY A 332 -17.70 -4.59 -9.33
CA GLY A 332 -19.00 -5.01 -8.82
C GLY A 332 -20.18 -4.56 -9.72
N PRO A 333 -21.37 -5.18 -9.63
CA PRO A 333 -22.43 -5.13 -10.65
C PRO A 333 -23.04 -3.75 -10.99
N SER A 334 -22.60 -2.68 -10.32
CA SER A 334 -23.12 -1.31 -10.52
C SER A 334 -22.17 -0.37 -11.28
N ALA A 335 -21.06 -0.88 -11.84
CA ALA A 335 -20.04 -0.04 -12.50
C ALA A 335 -19.93 -0.28 -14.03
N ALA A 336 -21.06 -0.53 -14.70
CA ALA A 336 -21.12 -0.61 -16.17
C ALA A 336 -21.15 0.79 -16.80
N SER A 337 -20.16 1.65 -16.54
CA SER A 337 -19.91 2.86 -17.32
C SER A 337 -18.61 3.54 -16.87
N SER A 338 -17.49 3.23 -17.52
CA SER A 338 -16.44 4.20 -17.93
C SER A 338 -15.11 3.51 -18.25
N SER A 339 -14.94 3.19 -19.53
CA SER A 339 -13.64 3.06 -20.18
C SER A 339 -13.00 4.46 -20.32
N ALA A 340 -12.39 4.98 -19.25
CA ALA A 340 -11.49 6.13 -19.28
C ALA A 340 -10.55 5.99 -18.05
N ALA A 341 -9.32 5.54 -18.23
CA ALA A 341 -8.16 6.41 -18.46
C ALA A 341 -8.04 7.52 -17.40
N PHE A 342 -7.07 7.33 -16.48
CA PHE A 342 -6.37 8.36 -15.71
C PHE A 342 -7.23 9.52 -15.17
N GLY A 343 -7.81 9.35 -13.98
CA GLY A 343 -8.48 10.44 -13.27
C GLY A 343 -8.66 10.12 -11.80
N SER A 344 -8.26 11.07 -10.95
CA SER A 344 -8.45 11.09 -9.51
C SER A 344 -9.86 10.62 -9.10
N ASN A 345 -9.89 9.69 -8.13
CA ASN A 345 -11.10 9.05 -7.62
C ASN A 345 -12.10 10.09 -7.05
N PRO A 346 -13.38 10.10 -7.46
CA PRO A 346 -14.38 11.08 -6.97
C PRO A 346 -15.15 10.60 -5.73
N ASN A 347 -14.68 9.56 -5.02
CA ASN A 347 -15.39 9.00 -3.87
C ASN A 347 -14.82 9.51 -2.53
N PRO A 348 -15.56 10.32 -1.73
CA PRO A 348 -15.04 10.97 -0.51
C PRO A 348 -14.87 10.03 0.70
N SER A 349 -15.04 8.72 0.54
CA SER A 349 -14.93 7.75 1.65
C SER A 349 -13.86 6.67 1.47
N THR A 350 -13.05 6.72 0.41
CA THR A 350 -11.85 5.89 0.33
C THR A 350 -10.71 6.65 0.99
N VAL A 351 -10.38 6.29 2.23
CA VAL A 351 -9.16 6.75 2.91
C VAL A 351 -7.98 6.36 2.01
N PRO A 352 -7.22 7.32 1.45
CA PRO A 352 -5.98 6.98 0.79
C PRO A 352 -5.07 6.42 1.87
N ILE A 353 -4.82 5.11 1.84
CA ILE A 353 -3.74 4.48 2.59
C ILE A 353 -2.45 5.11 2.03
N GLY A 354 -2.00 6.16 2.69
CA GLY A 354 -0.98 7.07 2.17
C GLY A 354 -0.71 8.18 3.17
N GLY A 355 -0.31 7.81 4.38
CA GLY A 355 0.13 8.75 5.40
C GLY A 355 1.28 9.62 4.88
N SER A 356 1.08 10.95 4.94
CA SER A 356 2.09 11.96 5.28
C SER A 356 3.56 11.68 4.90
N GLY A 357 3.86 11.56 3.61
CA GLY A 357 5.26 11.55 3.13
C GLY A 357 5.43 10.97 1.74
N THR A 358 5.41 11.81 0.71
CA THR A 358 5.80 11.53 -0.68
C THR A 358 5.61 10.07 -1.21
N PRO A 359 4.41 9.43 -1.11
CA PRO A 359 4.25 8.01 -1.45
C PRO A 359 4.00 7.75 -2.94
N GLY A 360 3.52 8.77 -3.68
CA GLY A 360 3.20 8.66 -5.10
C GLY A 360 4.40 8.21 -5.94
N MET A 361 5.61 8.70 -5.61
CA MET A 361 6.83 8.30 -6.32
C MET A 361 7.23 6.83 -6.11
N ALA A 362 6.93 6.24 -4.93
CA ALA A 362 7.23 4.83 -4.69
C ALA A 362 6.22 3.93 -5.42
N MET A 363 4.94 4.31 -5.36
CA MET A 363 3.87 3.62 -6.09
C MET A 363 4.06 3.70 -7.61
N ASP A 364 4.46 4.85 -8.14
CA ASP A 364 4.76 5.04 -9.57
C ASP A 364 5.95 4.18 -10.03
N ARG A 365 6.97 3.98 -9.18
CA ARG A 365 8.10 3.09 -9.49
C ARG A 365 7.66 1.63 -9.60
N TYR A 366 6.87 1.14 -8.64
CA TYR A 366 6.38 -0.23 -8.66
C TYR A 366 5.33 -0.45 -9.76
N GLN A 367 4.49 0.54 -10.03
CA GLN A 367 3.57 0.55 -11.17
C GLN A 367 4.32 0.39 -12.49
N LYS A 368 5.36 1.20 -12.71
CA LYS A 368 6.16 1.14 -13.94
C LYS A 368 6.92 -0.18 -14.07
N ALA A 369 7.46 -0.71 -12.96
CA ALA A 369 8.10 -2.01 -12.92
C ALA A 369 7.12 -3.14 -13.26
N TYR A 370 5.92 -3.12 -12.67
CA TYR A 370 4.85 -4.06 -12.98
C TYR A 370 4.40 -3.97 -14.45
N GLU A 371 4.14 -2.76 -14.96
CA GLU A 371 3.71 -2.56 -16.35
C GLU A 371 4.79 -3.01 -17.36
N SER A 372 6.07 -2.87 -17.01
CA SER A 372 7.17 -3.40 -17.83
C SER A 372 7.29 -4.93 -17.77
N ASN A 373 6.88 -5.57 -16.67
CA ASN A 373 6.88 -7.03 -16.51
C ASN A 373 5.65 -7.69 -17.15
N ILE A 374 4.47 -7.06 -17.07
CA ILE A 374 3.21 -7.60 -17.58
C ILE A 374 3.04 -7.41 -19.10
N SER A 375 3.70 -6.40 -19.71
CA SER A 375 3.53 -6.10 -21.13
C SER A 375 4.63 -6.73 -21.99
N PRO A 376 4.35 -7.89 -22.66
CA PRO A 376 5.33 -8.53 -23.54
C PRO A 376 5.73 -7.62 -24.72
N PHE A 377 4.84 -6.70 -25.12
CA PHE A 377 5.10 -5.73 -26.19
C PHE A 377 6.01 -4.56 -25.76
N ALA A 378 6.05 -4.16 -24.48
CA ALA A 378 6.99 -3.12 -24.05
C ALA A 378 8.42 -3.68 -23.97
N GLN A 379 8.56 -4.92 -23.52
CA GLN A 379 9.84 -5.63 -23.57
C GLN A 379 10.30 -5.82 -25.02
N PHE A 380 9.38 -6.13 -25.93
CA PHE A 380 9.70 -6.21 -27.36
C PHE A 380 10.11 -4.86 -27.97
N ARG A 381 9.33 -3.79 -27.78
CA ARG A 381 9.70 -2.43 -28.24
C ARG A 381 11.00 -1.92 -27.60
N GLY A 382 11.26 -2.26 -26.35
CA GLY A 382 12.51 -1.95 -25.65
C GLY A 382 13.69 -2.69 -26.28
N ARG A 383 13.53 -3.97 -26.61
CA ARG A 383 14.57 -4.78 -27.28
C ARG A 383 14.78 -4.34 -28.73
N GLU A 384 13.72 -4.00 -29.46
CA GLU A 384 13.81 -3.48 -30.83
C GLU A 384 14.48 -2.11 -30.89
N SER A 385 14.10 -1.18 -30.00
CA SER A 385 14.73 0.14 -29.92
C SER A 385 16.19 0.05 -29.46
N ALA A 386 16.54 -0.88 -28.56
CA ALA A 386 17.94 -1.16 -28.21
C ALA A 386 18.73 -1.78 -29.37
N ARG A 387 18.10 -2.63 -30.19
CA ARG A 387 18.70 -3.18 -31.41
C ARG A 387 18.90 -2.11 -32.48
N ALA A 388 17.93 -1.20 -32.65
CA ALA A 388 18.05 -0.04 -33.52
C ALA A 388 19.16 0.90 -33.03
N TYR A 389 19.25 1.14 -31.72
CA TYR A 389 20.33 1.92 -31.09
C TYR A 389 21.72 1.28 -31.31
N LYS A 390 21.81 -0.05 -31.35
CA LYS A 390 23.06 -0.78 -31.63
C LYS A 390 23.42 -0.81 -33.12
N LYS A 391 22.43 -0.65 -34.01
CA LYS A 391 22.63 -0.63 -35.47
C LYS A 391 23.07 0.74 -36.02
N MET A 392 22.87 1.82 -35.26
CA MET A 392 23.29 3.16 -35.69
C MET A 392 24.79 3.42 -35.51
N SER A 393 25.35 4.19 -36.44
CA SER A 393 26.77 4.55 -36.49
C SER A 393 27.19 5.38 -35.28
N LEU A 394 28.47 5.35 -34.86
CA LEU A 394 28.96 6.14 -33.71
C LEU A 394 28.62 7.65 -33.75
N PRO A 395 28.78 8.37 -34.88
CA PRO A 395 28.32 9.77 -35.00
C PRO A 395 26.80 9.90 -34.88
N GLU A 396 26.04 8.95 -35.42
CA GLU A 396 24.58 8.93 -35.35
C GLU A 396 24.10 8.70 -33.91
N ARG A 397 24.83 7.89 -33.13
CA ARG A 397 24.59 7.71 -31.69
C ARG A 397 24.78 9.00 -30.93
N MET A 398 25.84 9.75 -31.25
CA MET A 398 26.14 11.03 -30.62
C MET A 398 25.02 12.04 -30.88
N VAL A 399 24.61 12.19 -32.15
CA VAL A 399 23.48 13.04 -32.54
C VAL A 399 22.20 12.61 -31.83
N TYR A 400 21.88 11.31 -31.83
CA TYR A 400 20.69 10.78 -31.18
C TYR A 400 20.68 11.07 -29.67
N THR A 401 21.81 10.94 -28.96
CA THR A 401 21.89 11.33 -27.54
C THR A 401 21.70 12.83 -27.34
N ILE A 402 22.29 13.67 -28.19
CA ILE A 402 22.15 15.14 -28.09
C ILE A 402 20.70 15.54 -28.34
N THR A 403 20.08 15.04 -29.41
CA THR A 403 18.67 15.30 -29.73
C THR A 403 17.77 14.82 -28.61
N ARG A 404 17.98 13.61 -28.08
CA ARG A 404 17.17 13.10 -26.97
C ARG A 404 17.36 13.91 -25.69
N MET A 405 18.58 14.37 -25.39
CA MET A 405 18.86 15.23 -24.23
C MET A 405 18.13 16.58 -24.35
N VAL A 406 18.13 17.19 -25.54
CA VAL A 406 17.48 18.47 -25.81
C VAL A 406 15.94 18.36 -25.80
N LEU A 407 15.38 17.20 -26.14
CA LEU A 407 13.93 16.97 -26.12
C LEU A 407 13.41 16.35 -24.81
N ALA A 408 14.28 15.89 -23.92
CA ALA A 408 13.87 15.17 -22.71
C ALA A 408 13.24 16.07 -21.64
N THR A 409 13.63 17.35 -21.54
CA THR A 409 13.16 18.24 -20.47
C THR A 409 12.47 19.48 -21.03
N ARG A 410 11.42 19.95 -20.34
CA ARG A 410 10.66 21.15 -20.75
C ARG A 410 11.54 22.40 -20.83
N THR A 411 12.56 22.49 -19.97
CA THR A 411 13.53 23.58 -19.94
C THR A 411 14.53 23.52 -21.10
N SER A 412 15.08 22.34 -21.41
CA SER A 412 16.01 22.17 -22.56
C SER A 412 15.32 22.45 -23.90
N ARG A 413 14.05 22.04 -24.05
CA ARG A 413 13.25 22.37 -25.23
C ARG A 413 13.07 23.88 -25.43
N ASN A 414 12.75 24.60 -24.36
CA ASN A 414 12.57 26.06 -24.42
C ASN A 414 13.90 26.78 -24.69
N LEU A 415 14.99 26.31 -24.10
CA LEU A 415 16.34 26.87 -24.29
C LEU A 415 16.84 26.64 -25.72
N PHE A 416 16.59 25.46 -26.30
CA PHE A 416 16.93 25.17 -27.69
C PHE A 416 16.10 26.02 -28.67
N ALA A 417 14.80 26.20 -28.40
CA ALA A 417 13.96 27.08 -29.19
C ALA A 417 14.43 28.55 -29.11
N SER A 418 14.79 29.04 -27.91
CA SER A 418 15.34 30.40 -27.77
C SER A 418 16.70 30.55 -28.45
N TYR A 419 17.55 29.52 -28.39
CA TYR A 419 18.84 29.51 -29.08
C TYR A 419 18.66 29.55 -30.60
N CYS A 420 17.76 28.74 -31.15
CA CYS A 420 17.44 28.77 -32.58
C CYS A 420 16.87 30.14 -33.00
N ALA A 421 15.96 30.72 -32.20
CA ALA A 421 15.41 32.05 -32.47
C ALA A 421 16.47 33.15 -32.40
N ALA A 422 17.38 33.10 -31.41
CA ALA A 422 18.49 34.03 -31.28
C ALA A 422 19.48 33.91 -32.45
N LEU A 423 19.75 32.69 -32.93
CA LEU A 423 20.58 32.45 -34.10
C LEU A 423 19.93 33.04 -35.36
N HIS A 424 18.62 32.82 -35.56
CA HIS A 424 17.90 33.43 -36.68
C HIS A 424 17.91 34.95 -36.57
N LEU A 425 17.67 35.52 -35.39
CA LEU A 425 17.73 36.96 -35.15
C LEU A 425 19.13 37.51 -35.45
N LEU A 426 20.19 36.82 -35.03
CA LEU A 426 21.57 37.20 -35.33
C LEU A 426 21.83 37.19 -36.84
N VAL A 427 21.41 36.14 -37.55
CA VAL A 427 21.54 36.06 -39.01
C VAL A 427 20.79 37.21 -39.69
N PHE A 428 19.55 37.48 -39.27
CA PHE A 428 18.77 38.62 -39.77
C PHE A 428 19.45 39.95 -39.49
N ILE A 429 20.02 40.15 -38.30
CA ILE A 429 20.78 41.35 -37.94
C ILE A 429 22.03 41.44 -38.83
N SER A 430 22.79 40.37 -38.99
CA SER A 430 24.00 40.37 -39.84
C SER A 430 23.68 40.69 -41.29
N MET A 431 22.58 40.15 -41.82
CA MET A 431 22.12 40.43 -43.18
C MET A 431 21.56 41.85 -43.29
N TYR A 432 20.87 42.36 -42.26
CA TYR A 432 20.41 43.74 -42.20
C TYR A 432 21.57 44.73 -42.18
N TRP A 433 22.60 44.48 -41.37
CA TRP A 433 23.81 45.31 -41.33
C TRP A 433 24.54 45.29 -42.66
N LEU A 434 24.70 44.11 -43.28
CA LEU A 434 25.34 43.98 -44.59
C LEU A 434 24.57 44.75 -45.68
N VAL A 435 23.24 44.61 -45.70
CA VAL A 435 22.37 45.35 -46.64
C VAL A 435 22.44 46.85 -46.36
N MET A 436 22.43 47.29 -45.09
CA MET A 436 22.54 48.71 -44.75
C MET A 436 23.89 49.29 -45.16
N THR A 437 25.00 48.57 -44.92
CA THR A 437 26.32 49.01 -45.37
C THR A 437 26.41 49.09 -46.89
N ASP A 438 25.82 48.13 -47.61
CA ASP A 438 25.75 48.19 -49.08
C ASP A 438 24.91 49.38 -49.56
N VAL A 439 23.78 49.67 -48.91
CA VAL A 439 22.94 50.84 -49.22
C VAL A 439 23.68 52.14 -48.95
N ASP A 440 24.42 52.28 -47.84
CA ASP A 440 25.23 53.47 -47.56
C ASP A 440 26.39 53.62 -48.55
N HIS A 441 27.03 52.53 -48.97
CA HIS A 441 28.04 52.55 -50.03
C HIS A 441 27.44 52.94 -51.39
N HIS A 442 26.25 52.44 -51.74
CA HIS A 442 25.56 52.83 -52.97
C HIS A 442 25.03 54.27 -52.92
N TYR A 443 24.49 54.72 -51.78
CA TYR A 443 24.00 56.08 -51.60
C TYR A 443 25.15 57.09 -51.60
N THR A 444 26.26 56.82 -50.92
CA THR A 444 27.45 57.68 -50.96
C THR A 444 28.15 57.67 -52.32
N ALA A 445 28.19 56.54 -53.03
CA ALA A 445 28.67 56.48 -54.41
C ALA A 445 27.77 57.27 -55.36
N MET A 446 26.45 57.16 -55.22
CA MET A 446 25.48 57.91 -56.03
C MET A 446 25.50 59.41 -55.71
N THR A 447 25.67 59.79 -54.45
CA THR A 447 25.79 61.20 -54.01
C THR A 447 27.12 61.81 -54.47
N LYS A 448 28.22 61.05 -54.41
CA LYS A 448 29.52 61.48 -55.00
C LYS A 448 29.46 61.57 -56.52
N SER A 449 28.72 60.68 -57.18
CA SER A 449 28.46 60.75 -58.64
C SER A 449 27.56 61.94 -59.02
N ALA A 450 26.56 62.25 -58.20
CA ALA A 450 25.64 63.38 -58.42
C ALA A 450 26.27 64.76 -58.14
N VAL A 451 27.25 64.85 -57.23
CA VAL A 451 27.99 66.11 -56.97
C VAL A 451 29.24 66.26 -57.87
N GLY A 452 29.82 65.16 -58.36
CA GLY A 452 31.01 65.15 -59.22
C GLY A 452 30.76 65.05 -60.73
N GLY A 453 29.51 64.99 -61.18
CA GLY A 453 29.14 64.55 -62.53
C GLY A 453 28.32 65.53 -63.36
N SER A 454 28.72 66.81 -63.43
CA SER A 454 28.33 67.70 -64.51
C SER A 454 29.58 68.35 -65.10
N VAL A 455 30.24 67.65 -66.02
CA VAL A 455 30.80 68.14 -67.30
C VAL A 455 31.19 66.93 -68.15
N VAL A 456 30.37 66.70 -69.17
CA VAL A 456 30.63 66.20 -70.52
C VAL A 456 32.06 65.74 -70.89
N GLY A 457 32.15 64.51 -71.42
CA GLY A 457 32.82 64.25 -72.71
C GLY A 457 34.11 63.43 -72.68
N GLY A 458 34.14 62.32 -73.43
CA GLY A 458 35.39 61.73 -73.91
C GLY A 458 35.44 60.21 -73.99
N VAL A 459 35.26 59.69 -75.21
CA VAL A 459 35.51 58.32 -75.69
C VAL A 459 36.98 57.89 -75.46
N VAL A 460 37.29 56.61 -75.17
CA VAL A 460 37.93 55.56 -76.05
C VAL A 460 38.31 54.31 -75.21
N ASP A 461 38.15 53.13 -75.82
CA ASP A 461 38.92 51.88 -75.64
C ASP A 461 38.78 51.09 -74.33
N GLY A 462 38.69 49.77 -74.28
CA GLY A 462 38.81 48.73 -75.29
C GLY A 462 38.93 47.39 -74.57
N GLY A 463 38.29 46.35 -75.11
CA GLY A 463 38.78 44.98 -75.02
C GLY A 463 38.34 44.09 -73.85
N ILE A 464 38.41 42.78 -74.18
CA ILE A 464 38.41 41.58 -73.34
C ILE A 464 37.01 40.96 -73.16
N ALA A 465 36.60 39.90 -73.87
CA ALA A 465 37.15 38.56 -74.14
C ALA A 465 36.67 37.47 -73.16
N GLY A 466 36.41 36.28 -73.74
CA GLY A 466 36.29 34.97 -73.08
C GLY A 466 34.89 34.66 -72.56
N GLU A 467 33.98 33.97 -73.27
CA GLU A 467 34.02 32.68 -73.96
C GLU A 467 34.13 31.43 -73.04
N LYS A 468 33.09 30.60 -73.14
CA LYS A 468 32.94 29.13 -72.85
C LYS A 468 32.99 28.68 -71.38
N ASP A 469 31.94 28.05 -70.84
CA ASP A 469 31.27 26.77 -71.19
C ASP A 469 32.11 25.53 -70.81
N TRP A 470 31.38 24.45 -70.49
CA TRP A 470 31.78 23.04 -70.23
C TRP A 470 31.87 22.57 -68.76
N SER A 471 30.77 21.92 -68.36
CA SER A 471 30.69 20.58 -67.75
C SER A 471 31.91 20.00 -67.01
N GLN A 472 31.72 19.67 -65.73
CA GLN A 472 31.47 18.31 -65.22
C GLN A 472 31.10 18.33 -63.74
#